data_AF-A0AAW7D3V9-F1
#
_entry.id   AF-A0AAW7D3V9-F1
#
_cell.length_a   1.000
_cell.length_b   1.000
_cell.length_c   1.000
_cell.angle_alpha   90.00
_cell.angle_beta   90.00
_cell.angle_gamma   90.00
#
_symmetry.space_group_name_H-M   'P 1'
#
loop_
_entity.id
_entity.type
_entity.pdbx_description
1 polymer ?
#
loop_
_entity_poly.entity_id
_entity_poly.type
_entity_poly.pdbx_seq_one_letter_code
_entity_poly.pdbx_strand_id
1 'polypeptide(L)'
;MEKIIAQIMPILATELNQYYGNSYIFPLPDWAVLQAQPELVYLLPIYGENGIKIAKQRVDFSVDFSNYSSVLYYADFLFQQMDTTLEIIAYVVFYHKKIRINKHLDYRQELTKEERAEQLSFNNSQPKVEISVHFFNRNFYSIDDLLHWK
;
A
#
# COMPACT_ATOMS: atom_id res chain seq x y z
N MET A 1 -12.94 -10.06 5.04
CA MET A 1 -12.02 -9.27 4.18
C MET A 1 -12.18 -7.78 4.43
N GLU A 2 -13.36 -7.18 4.24
CA GLU A 2 -13.57 -5.72 4.41
C GLU A 2 -13.10 -5.16 5.77
N LYS A 3 -13.40 -5.85 6.88
CA LYS A 3 -12.95 -5.46 8.23
C LYS A 3 -11.42 -5.42 8.36
N ILE A 4 -10.71 -6.31 7.68
CA ILE A 4 -9.23 -6.38 7.71
C ILE A 4 -8.64 -5.21 6.93
N ILE A 5 -9.21 -4.93 5.75
CA ILE A 5 -8.80 -3.80 4.90
C ILE A 5 -8.97 -2.48 5.67
N ALA A 6 -10.10 -2.31 6.35
CA ALA A 6 -10.38 -1.13 7.18
C ALA A 6 -9.38 -0.94 8.34
N GLN A 7 -8.65 -1.99 8.74
CA GLN A 7 -7.63 -1.92 9.79
C GLN A 7 -6.22 -1.71 9.22
N ILE A 8 -5.88 -2.39 8.11
CA ILE A 8 -4.56 -2.33 7.49
C ILE A 8 -4.31 -0.99 6.77
N MET A 9 -5.29 -0.50 6.00
CA MET A 9 -5.07 0.68 5.15
C MET A 9 -4.74 1.96 5.95
N PRO A 10 -5.35 2.23 7.11
CA PRO A 10 -4.94 3.35 7.97
C PRO A 10 -3.51 3.22 8.53
N ILE A 11 -3.05 2.00 8.82
CA ILE A 11 -1.68 1.75 9.30
C ILE A 11 -0.70 2.12 8.19
N LEU A 12 -0.91 1.58 6.98
CA LEU A 12 -0.10 1.90 5.80
C LEU A 12 -0.10 3.40 5.49
N ALA A 13 -1.27 4.05 5.55
CA ALA A 13 -1.36 5.49 5.32
C ALA A 13 -0.53 6.27 6.35
N THR A 14 -0.57 5.87 7.62
CA THR A 14 0.22 6.52 8.68
C THR A 14 1.72 6.34 8.46
N GLU A 15 2.16 5.12 8.16
CA GLU A 15 3.57 4.81 7.89
C GLU A 15 4.10 5.60 6.68
N LEU A 16 3.33 5.63 5.58
CA LEU A 16 3.68 6.40 4.38
C LEU A 16 3.68 7.90 4.64
N ASN A 17 2.69 8.42 5.39
CA ASN A 17 2.65 9.83 5.75
C ASN A 17 3.85 10.24 6.62
N GLN A 18 4.32 9.38 7.52
CA GLN A 18 5.56 9.63 8.27
C GLN A 18 6.77 9.63 7.33
N TYR A 19 6.83 8.68 6.40
CA TYR A 19 7.92 8.60 5.43
C TYR A 19 7.98 9.85 4.54
N TYR A 20 6.88 10.24 3.90
CA TYR A 20 6.83 11.40 3.01
C TYR A 20 6.78 12.74 3.75
N GLY A 21 6.22 12.79 4.96
CA GLY A 21 6.11 14.00 5.77
C GLY A 21 7.41 14.39 6.48
N ASN A 22 8.25 13.42 6.86
CA ASN A 22 9.58 13.68 7.45
C ASN A 22 10.67 13.87 6.39
N SER A 23 10.33 13.72 5.12
CA SER A 23 11.25 13.77 4.01
C SER A 23 11.36 15.20 3.49
N TYR A 24 12.52 15.84 3.71
CA TYR A 24 13.00 17.05 3.02
C TYR A 24 13.11 16.88 1.48
N ILE A 25 12.48 15.87 0.90
CA ILE A 25 12.63 15.42 -0.48
C ILE A 25 11.81 16.32 -1.43
N PHE A 26 10.75 16.99 -0.93
CA PHE A 26 9.92 17.88 -1.74
C PHE A 26 9.72 19.22 -1.02
N PRO A 27 10.22 20.34 -1.57
CA PRO A 27 9.83 21.66 -1.08
C PRO A 27 8.35 21.86 -1.39
N LEU A 28 7.51 21.91 -0.35
CA LEU A 28 6.10 22.23 -0.46
C LEU A 28 5.87 23.69 -0.08
N PRO A 29 4.96 24.40 -0.77
CA PRO A 29 4.53 25.72 -0.33
C PRO A 29 3.71 25.63 0.96
N ASP A 30 3.68 26.71 1.75
CA ASP A 30 3.03 26.76 3.07
C ASP A 30 1.54 26.40 3.07
N TRP A 31 0.87 26.55 1.92
CA TRP A 31 -0.54 26.20 1.75
C TRP A 31 -0.77 24.69 1.56
N ALA A 32 0.28 23.90 1.33
CA ALA A 32 0.21 22.51 0.88
C ALA A 32 0.76 21.52 1.91
N VAL A 33 0.21 20.30 1.89
CA VAL A 33 0.77 19.14 2.57
C VAL A 33 0.71 17.91 1.65
N LEU A 34 1.75 17.08 1.67
CA LEU A 34 1.72 15.77 1.02
C LEU A 34 0.98 14.78 1.90
N GLN A 35 0.02 14.09 1.31
CA GLN A 35 -0.73 13.03 1.97
C GLN A 35 -0.68 11.77 1.12
N ALA A 36 -0.20 10.69 1.72
CA ALA A 36 -0.30 9.35 1.19
C ALA A 36 -1.74 8.83 1.35
N GLN A 37 -2.27 8.27 0.26
CA GLN A 37 -3.58 7.64 0.18
C GLN A 37 -3.39 6.25 -0.45
N PRO A 38 -2.84 5.27 0.29
CA PRO A 38 -2.60 3.95 -0.28
C PRO A 38 -3.91 3.34 -0.79
N GLU A 39 -3.87 2.76 -1.99
CA GLU A 39 -5.00 2.07 -2.60
C GLU A 39 -4.72 0.57 -2.63
N LEU A 40 -5.60 -0.23 -2.01
CA LEU A 40 -5.44 -1.67 -2.00
C LEU A 40 -5.52 -2.22 -3.43
N VAL A 41 -4.52 -3.03 -3.80
CA VAL A 41 -4.52 -3.83 -5.03
C VAL A 41 -5.04 -5.22 -4.69
N TYR A 42 -4.42 -5.89 -3.71
CA TYR A 42 -4.81 -7.23 -3.27
C TYR A 42 -4.38 -7.47 -1.82
N LEU A 43 -5.17 -8.25 -1.10
CA LEU A 43 -4.87 -8.74 0.24
C LEU A 43 -4.78 -10.26 0.18
N LEU A 44 -3.56 -10.81 0.27
CA LEU A 44 -3.32 -12.25 0.28
C LEU A 44 -3.22 -12.75 1.73
N PRO A 45 -4.25 -13.43 2.26
CA PRO A 45 -4.14 -14.14 3.54
C PRO A 45 -3.20 -15.34 3.42
N ILE A 46 -2.35 -15.53 4.42
CA ILE A 46 -1.40 -16.64 4.51
C ILE A 46 -1.94 -17.66 5.51
N TYR A 47 -2.16 -18.90 5.05
CA TYR A 47 -2.75 -19.99 5.85
C TYR A 47 -1.70 -21.00 6.30
N GLY A 48 -1.51 -21.10 7.62
CA GLY A 48 -0.50 -21.97 8.25
C GLY A 48 0.94 -21.75 7.77
N GLU A 49 1.90 -22.45 8.38
CA GLU A 49 3.33 -22.28 8.05
C GLU A 49 3.66 -22.63 6.59
N ASN A 50 2.95 -23.60 5.99
CA ASN A 50 3.14 -23.93 4.58
C ASN A 50 2.73 -22.79 3.65
N GLY A 51 1.76 -21.94 4.05
CA GLY A 51 1.40 -20.73 3.34
C GLY A 51 2.56 -19.76 3.17
N ILE A 52 3.49 -19.71 4.13
CA ILE A 52 4.71 -18.88 4.02
C ILE A 52 5.61 -19.37 2.89
N LYS A 53 5.75 -20.69 2.75
CA LYS A 53 6.55 -21.29 1.67
C LYS A 53 5.93 -20.99 0.32
N ILE A 54 4.60 -21.10 0.22
CA ILE A 54 3.84 -20.79 -1.00
C ILE A 54 3.99 -19.32 -1.36
N ALA A 55 3.80 -18.39 -0.43
CA ALA A 55 3.92 -16.95 -0.69
C ALA A 55 5.30 -16.49 -1.18
N LYS A 56 6.33 -17.32 -0.98
CA LYS A 56 7.72 -17.07 -1.40
C LYS A 56 8.15 -17.89 -2.61
N GLN A 57 7.28 -18.76 -3.11
CA GLN A 57 7.66 -19.65 -4.19
C GLN A 57 7.90 -18.85 -5.47
N ARG A 58 8.91 -19.29 -6.24
CA ARG A 58 9.11 -18.76 -7.59
C ARG A 58 8.00 -19.27 -8.49
N VAL A 59 7.48 -18.37 -9.32
CA VAL A 59 6.49 -18.69 -10.35
C VAL A 59 7.18 -18.76 -11.72
N ASP A 60 6.59 -19.49 -12.66
CA ASP A 60 7.10 -19.70 -14.01
C ASP A 60 6.63 -18.64 -15.02
N PHE A 61 5.86 -17.65 -14.57
CA PHE A 61 5.39 -16.51 -15.35
C PHE A 61 5.97 -15.19 -14.83
N SER A 62 6.00 -14.17 -15.70
CA SER A 62 6.46 -12.82 -15.32
C SER A 62 5.39 -12.10 -14.50
N VAL A 63 5.82 -11.41 -13.44
CA VAL A 63 4.97 -10.54 -12.63
C VAL A 63 5.41 -9.09 -12.81
N ASP A 64 4.47 -8.24 -13.23
CA ASP A 64 4.69 -6.81 -13.44
C ASP A 64 4.04 -6.00 -12.31
N PHE A 65 4.87 -5.47 -11.41
CA PHE A 65 4.45 -4.63 -10.28
C PHE A 65 4.03 -3.21 -10.67
N SER A 66 3.98 -2.90 -11.97
CA SER A 66 3.33 -1.69 -12.49
C SER A 66 1.92 -1.95 -13.05
N ASN A 67 1.44 -3.20 -12.99
CA ASN A 67 0.17 -3.63 -13.57
C ASN A 67 -0.72 -4.36 -12.55
N TYR A 68 -1.88 -3.77 -12.24
CA TYR A 68 -2.88 -4.35 -11.33
C TYR A 68 -3.26 -5.79 -11.70
N SER A 69 -3.58 -6.05 -12.96
CA SER A 69 -4.02 -7.38 -13.40
C SER A 69 -2.92 -8.43 -13.25
N SER A 70 -1.65 -8.05 -13.43
CA SER A 70 -0.52 -8.95 -13.23
C SER A 70 -0.36 -9.34 -11.76
N VAL A 71 -0.48 -8.36 -10.84
CA VAL A 71 -0.41 -8.62 -9.40
C VAL A 71 -1.61 -9.42 -8.89
N LEU A 72 -2.81 -9.15 -9.39
CA LEU A 72 -4.01 -9.94 -9.07
C LEU A 72 -3.83 -11.40 -9.48
N TYR A 73 -3.41 -11.66 -10.72
CA TYR A 73 -3.15 -13.00 -11.22
C TYR A 73 -2.10 -13.74 -10.38
N TYR A 74 -1.00 -13.05 -10.05
CA TYR A 74 0.03 -13.59 -9.17
C TYR A 74 -0.51 -13.96 -7.79
N ALA A 75 -1.24 -13.06 -7.14
CA ALA A 75 -1.74 -13.30 -5.79
C ALA A 75 -2.82 -14.39 -5.75
N ASP A 76 -3.70 -14.44 -6.76
CA ASP A 76 -4.69 -15.52 -6.90
C ASP A 76 -4.03 -16.88 -7.13
N PHE A 77 -2.97 -16.95 -7.95
CA PHE A 77 -2.20 -18.16 -8.15
C PHE A 77 -1.60 -18.68 -6.83
N LEU A 78 -1.04 -17.79 -6.00
CA LEU A 78 -0.52 -18.15 -4.69
C LEU A 78 -1.63 -18.64 -3.75
N PHE A 79 -2.75 -17.91 -3.68
CA PHE A 79 -3.88 -18.25 -2.83
C PHE A 79 -4.44 -19.65 -3.14
N GLN A 80 -4.58 -20.00 -4.42
CA GLN A 80 -5.11 -21.31 -4.86
C GLN A 80 -4.25 -22.51 -4.44
N GLN A 81 -2.99 -22.29 -4.08
CA GLN A 81 -2.10 -23.35 -3.63
C GLN A 81 -2.09 -23.52 -2.11
N MET A 82 -2.67 -22.57 -1.37
CA MET A 82 -2.70 -22.62 0.09
C MET A 82 -3.84 -23.52 0.59
N ASP A 83 -3.56 -24.24 1.68
CA ASP A 83 -4.60 -24.99 2.39
C ASP A 83 -5.42 -24.02 3.25
N THR A 84 -6.57 -23.61 2.72
CA THR A 84 -7.49 -22.66 3.37
C THR A 84 -8.25 -23.27 4.56
N THR A 85 -8.04 -24.55 4.89
CA THR A 85 -8.60 -25.16 6.11
C THR A 85 -7.80 -24.79 7.36
N LEU A 86 -6.55 -24.33 7.19
CA LEU A 86 -5.70 -23.87 8.28
C LEU A 86 -6.08 -22.46 8.74
N GLU A 87 -5.52 -22.02 9.87
CA GLU A 87 -5.74 -20.65 10.34
C GLU A 87 -4.90 -19.63 9.55
N ILE A 88 -5.41 -18.40 9.46
CA ILE A 88 -4.65 -17.28 8.91
C ILE A 88 -3.60 -16.85 9.93
N ILE A 89 -2.36 -16.78 9.46
CA ILE A 89 -1.20 -16.47 10.29
C ILE A 89 -0.57 -15.12 9.96
N ALA A 90 -0.71 -14.68 8.71
CA ALA A 90 -0.15 -13.44 8.20
C ALA A 90 -0.95 -12.94 6.99
N TYR A 91 -0.64 -11.72 6.55
CA TYR A 91 -1.19 -11.10 5.36
C TYR A 91 -0.06 -10.49 4.54
N VAL A 92 -0.10 -10.70 3.23
CA VAL A 92 0.69 -9.94 2.25
C VAL A 92 -0.24 -8.93 1.61
N VAL A 93 0.12 -7.65 1.68
CA VAL A 93 -0.70 -6.54 1.21
C VAL A 93 -0.02 -5.92 0.01
N PHE A 94 -0.66 -6.02 -1.15
CA PHE A 94 -0.26 -5.31 -2.35
C PHE A 94 -1.05 -4.03 -2.45
N TYR A 95 -0.38 -2.88 -2.58
CA TYR A 95 -1.04 -1.59 -2.60
C TYR A 95 -0.30 -0.59 -3.49
N HIS A 96 -1.04 0.31 -4.11
CA HIS A 96 -0.49 1.43 -4.84
C HIS A 96 -0.21 2.60 -3.88
N LYS A 97 1.03 3.07 -3.85
CA LYS A 97 1.47 4.25 -3.08
C LYS A 97 1.02 5.55 -3.77
N LYS A 98 -0.27 5.83 -3.73
CA LYS A 98 -0.79 7.09 -4.28
C LYS A 98 -0.50 8.23 -3.32
N ILE A 99 0.14 9.29 -3.82
CA ILE A 99 0.45 10.50 -3.07
C ILE A 99 -0.35 11.66 -3.66
N ARG A 100 -0.82 12.55 -2.79
CA ARG A 100 -1.57 13.74 -3.21
C ARG A 100 -1.08 14.97 -2.45
N ILE A 101 -1.18 16.13 -3.08
CA ILE A 101 -1.10 17.40 -2.38
C ILE A 101 -2.52 17.83 -1.99
N ASN A 102 -2.68 18.15 -0.71
CA ASN A 102 -3.88 18.71 -0.13
C ASN A 102 -3.57 20.07 0.50
N LYS A 103 -4.61 20.89 0.68
CA LYS A 103 -4.49 22.13 1.43
C LYS A 103 -4.11 21.81 2.89
N HIS A 104 -3.08 22.47 3.39
CA HIS A 104 -2.66 22.39 4.79
C HIS A 104 -3.77 22.89 5.72
N LEU A 105 -4.05 22.18 6.81
CA LEU A 105 -5.14 22.53 7.73
C LEU A 105 -4.93 23.89 8.42
N ASP A 106 -3.69 24.22 8.73
CA ASP A 106 -3.33 25.52 9.33
C ASP A 106 -3.34 26.69 8.35
N TYR A 107 -3.48 26.43 7.04
CA TYR A 107 -3.57 27.48 6.03
C TYR A 107 -4.97 28.10 6.04
N ARG A 108 -5.08 29.29 6.65
CA ARG A 108 -6.37 29.94 6.92
C ARG A 108 -7.06 30.52 5.69
N GLN A 109 -6.31 30.80 4.61
CA GLN A 109 -6.85 31.42 3.41
C GLN A 109 -7.44 30.35 2.46
N GLU A 110 -8.42 30.73 1.64
CA GLU A 110 -8.80 29.87 0.51
C GLU A 110 -7.66 29.78 -0.50
N LEU A 111 -7.54 28.64 -1.18
CA LEU A 111 -6.60 28.52 -2.28
C LEU A 111 -7.00 29.49 -3.40
N THR A 112 -6.03 30.24 -3.91
CA THR A 112 -6.12 31.01 -5.15
C THR A 112 -6.39 30.09 -6.35
N LYS A 113 -6.68 30.68 -7.52
CA LYS A 113 -6.93 29.87 -8.73
C LYS A 113 -5.66 29.14 -9.16
N GLU A 114 -4.52 29.80 -8.99
CA GLU A 114 -3.19 29.32 -9.31
C GLU A 114 -2.82 28.13 -8.42
N GLU A 115 -3.01 28.25 -7.10
CA GLU A 115 -2.73 27.16 -6.14
C GLU A 115 -3.64 25.95 -6.38
N ARG A 116 -4.94 26.16 -6.69
CA ARG A 116 -5.84 25.06 -7.07
C ARG A 116 -5.38 24.37 -8.36
N ALA A 117 -4.91 25.13 -9.33
CA ALA A 117 -4.41 24.58 -10.60
C ALA A 117 -3.13 23.77 -10.37
N GLU A 118 -2.22 24.24 -9.53
CA GLU A 118 -1.00 23.51 -9.13
C GLU A 118 -1.35 22.22 -8.39
N GLN A 119 -2.24 22.28 -7.40
CA GLN A 119 -2.72 21.11 -6.68
C GLN A 119 -3.30 20.05 -7.62
N LEU A 120 -4.14 20.47 -8.57
CA LEU A 120 -4.74 19.58 -9.55
C LEU A 120 -3.69 18.99 -10.50
N SER A 121 -2.76 19.83 -10.98
CA SER A 121 -1.68 19.39 -11.86
C SER A 121 -0.83 18.31 -11.20
N PHE A 122 -0.37 18.53 -9.95
CA PHE A 122 0.41 17.55 -9.21
C PHE A 122 -0.36 16.23 -9.00
N ASN A 123 -1.63 16.32 -8.60
CA ASN A 123 -2.46 15.15 -8.33
C ASN A 123 -2.77 14.34 -9.61
N ASN A 124 -2.81 15.00 -10.76
CA ASN A 124 -3.01 14.35 -12.06
C ASN A 124 -1.70 13.82 -12.66
N SER A 125 -0.56 14.41 -12.31
CA SER A 125 0.76 14.03 -12.83
C SER A 125 1.44 12.91 -12.03
N GLN A 126 0.77 12.35 -11.03
CA GLN A 126 1.32 11.23 -10.27
C GLN A 126 1.70 10.08 -11.21
N PRO A 127 2.87 9.45 -11.01
CA PRO A 127 3.39 8.43 -11.92
C PRO A 127 2.41 7.27 -12.09
N LYS A 128 2.60 6.54 -13.20
CA LYS A 128 1.89 5.28 -13.45
C LYS A 128 2.10 4.36 -12.24
N VAL A 129 0.99 3.80 -11.78
CA VAL A 129 0.82 2.73 -10.79
C VAL A 129 2.15 2.07 -10.37
N GLU A 130 2.56 2.33 -9.14
CA GLU A 130 3.66 1.62 -8.49
C GLU A 130 3.10 0.75 -7.36
N ILE A 131 3.06 -0.57 -7.58
CA ILE A 131 2.53 -1.53 -6.61
C ILE A 131 3.64 -1.92 -5.65
N SER A 132 3.44 -1.59 -4.38
CA SER A 132 4.30 -1.98 -3.27
C SER A 132 3.70 -3.14 -2.48
N VAL A 133 4.57 -3.81 -1.72
CA VAL A 133 4.22 -4.96 -0.88
C VAL A 133 4.52 -4.63 0.58
N HIS A 134 3.63 -5.02 1.47
CA HIS A 134 3.84 -4.96 2.92
C HIS A 134 3.35 -6.24 3.59
N PHE A 135 3.97 -6.60 4.71
CA PHE A 135 3.65 -7.82 5.44
C PHE A 135 3.09 -7.48 6.82
N PHE A 136 2.02 -8.18 7.20
CA PHE A 136 1.42 -8.09 8.53
C PHE A 136 1.28 -9.48 9.13
N ASN A 137 1.45 -9.60 10.44
CA ASN A 137 0.98 -10.81 11.14
C ASN A 137 -0.56 -10.82 11.28
N ARG A 138 -1.12 -11.92 11.80
CA ARG A 138 -2.58 -12.06 12.01
C ARG A 138 -3.22 -10.99 12.89
N ASN A 139 -2.41 -10.30 13.70
CA ASN A 139 -2.82 -9.23 14.61
C ASN A 139 -2.59 -7.82 14.02
N PHE A 140 -2.25 -7.71 12.73
CA PHE A 140 -2.02 -6.46 12.02
C PHE A 140 -0.80 -5.65 12.48
N TYR A 141 0.17 -6.30 13.10
CA TYR A 141 1.48 -5.70 13.31
C TYR A 141 2.33 -5.91 12.06
N SER A 142 2.96 -4.83 11.59
CA SER A 142 3.95 -4.86 10.51
C SER A 142 5.09 -5.82 10.87
N ILE A 143 5.51 -6.63 9.90
CA ILE A 143 6.66 -7.54 10.01
C ILE A 143 7.59 -7.31 8.82
N ASP A 144 8.90 -7.40 9.04
CA ASP A 144 9.89 -7.13 7.98
C ASP A 144 9.90 -8.24 6.92
N ASP A 145 9.71 -9.48 7.36
CA ASP A 145 9.63 -10.66 6.50
C ASP A 145 8.89 -11.81 7.21
N LEU A 146 8.25 -12.68 6.42
CA LEU A 146 7.52 -13.86 6.88
C LEU A 146 8.43 -14.92 7.54
N LEU A 147 9.76 -14.91 7.37
CA LEU A 147 10.66 -15.89 8.02
C LEU A 147 10.84 -15.68 9.52
N HIS A 148 10.67 -14.44 9.98
CA HIS A 148 10.84 -14.09 11.39
C HIS A 148 9.51 -14.08 12.15
N TRP A 149 8.42 -14.47 11.47
CA TRP A 149 7.12 -14.62 12.10
C TRP A 149 7.14 -15.84 13.04
N LYS A 150 6.82 -15.60 14.31
CA LYS A 150 6.80 -16.57 15.41
C LYS A 150 5.37 -16.82 15.89
#